data_AF-A0A972KX42-F1
#
_entry.id   AF-A0A972KX42-F1
#
_cell.length_a   1.000
_cell.length_b   1.000
_cell.length_c   1.000
_cell.angle_alpha   90.00
_cell.angle_beta   90.00
_cell.angle_gamma   90.00
#
_symmetry.space_group_name_H-M   'P 1'
#
loop_
_entity.id
_entity.type
_entity.pdbx_description
1 polymer ?
#
loop_
_entity_poly.entity_id
_entity_poly.type
_entity_poly.pdbx_seq_one_letter_code
_entity_poly.pdbx_strand_id
1 'polypeptide(L)'
;WMSEVDAEKLGIQDNDWVEVHNDHGVYCTRAVVSARIPRGVCIVYHVPERTVGIPKSKLRGGRRGGGHNSVTRIHLKPNYLSGGYGQFSYHFNYWGPIAPQRDTHVIVKRMDKVVF
;
A
#
# COMPACT_ATOMS: atom_id res chain seq x y z
N TRP A 1 -3.44 -7.92 -5.35
CA TRP A 1 -4.40 -8.14 -6.45
C TRP A 1 -4.17 -7.11 -7.52
N MET A 2 -4.05 -7.54 -8.78
CA MET A 2 -3.82 -6.67 -9.93
C MET A 2 -4.51 -7.22 -11.19
N SER A 3 -4.69 -6.36 -12.19
CA SER A 3 -5.30 -6.75 -13.46
C SER A 3 -4.39 -7.68 -14.26
N GLU A 4 -4.97 -8.55 -15.10
CA GLU A 4 -4.24 -9.40 -16.03
C GLU A 4 -3.38 -8.58 -17.01
N VAL A 5 -3.94 -7.46 -17.50
CA VAL A 5 -3.27 -6.56 -18.45
C VAL A 5 -2.02 -5.90 -17.84
N ASP A 6 -2.09 -5.48 -16.58
CA ASP A 6 -0.92 -4.88 -15.92
C ASP A 6 0.11 -5.94 -15.52
N ALA A 7 -0.35 -7.13 -15.13
CA ALA A 7 0.52 -8.26 -14.81
C ALA A 7 1.34 -8.70 -16.03
N GLU A 8 0.69 -8.86 -17.18
CA GLU A 8 1.34 -9.20 -18.45
C GLU A 8 2.40 -8.14 -18.84
N LYS A 9 2.04 -6.85 -18.77
CA LYS A 9 2.97 -5.75 -19.08
C LYS A 9 4.20 -5.72 -18.18
N LEU A 10 4.06 -6.12 -16.93
CA LEU A 10 5.14 -6.15 -15.94
C LEU A 10 5.86 -7.50 -15.88
N GLY A 11 5.44 -8.48 -16.71
CA GLY A 11 5.99 -9.84 -16.71
C GLY A 11 5.75 -10.59 -15.38
N ILE A 12 4.66 -10.29 -14.68
CA ILE A 12 4.27 -10.88 -13.40
C ILE A 12 3.27 -12.00 -13.67
N GLN A 13 3.55 -13.20 -13.16
CA GLN A 13 2.60 -14.31 -13.17
C GLN A 13 1.80 -14.34 -11.87
N ASP A 14 0.69 -15.08 -11.88
CA ASP A 14 -0.06 -15.29 -10.64
C ASP A 14 0.84 -15.96 -9.59
N ASN A 15 0.67 -15.54 -8.33
CA ASN A 15 1.45 -16.00 -7.18
C ASN A 15 2.95 -15.63 -7.16
N ASP A 16 3.45 -14.87 -8.15
CA ASP A 16 4.83 -14.36 -8.15
C ASP A 16 5.09 -13.41 -6.98
N TRP A 17 6.34 -13.38 -6.51
CA TRP A 17 6.78 -12.39 -5.53
C TRP A 17 6.98 -11.02 -6.16
N VAL A 18 6.40 -10.00 -5.54
CA VAL A 18 6.48 -8.60 -5.98
C VAL A 18 6.90 -7.67 -4.84
N GLU A 19 7.69 -6.67 -5.18
CA GLU A 19 7.97 -5.49 -4.37
C GLU A 19 7.07 -4.34 -4.82
N VAL A 20 6.23 -3.86 -3.90
CA VAL A 20 5.39 -2.68 -4.06
C VAL A 20 6.03 -1.56 -3.25
N HIS A 21 6.38 -0.45 -3.89
CA HIS A 21 7.12 0.62 -3.22
C HIS A 21 6.80 2.02 -3.74
N ASN A 22 7.13 3.01 -2.91
CA ASN A 22 7.19 4.41 -3.25
C ASN A 22 8.18 5.11 -2.31
N ASP A 23 8.16 6.44 -2.29
CA ASP A 23 9.07 7.27 -1.47
C ASP A 23 8.96 7.00 0.04
N HIS A 24 7.85 6.44 0.50
CA HIS A 24 7.60 6.20 1.93
C HIS A 24 8.13 4.84 2.41
N GLY A 25 8.15 3.84 1.52
CA GLY A 25 8.63 2.52 1.90
C GLY A 25 8.31 1.42 0.90
N VAL A 26 8.49 0.19 1.37
CA VAL A 26 8.42 -1.03 0.54
C VAL A 26 7.56 -2.08 1.24
N TYR A 27 6.69 -2.73 0.47
CA TYR A 27 5.87 -3.87 0.84
C TYR A 27 6.19 -5.06 -0.08
N CYS A 28 6.57 -6.18 0.50
CA CYS A 28 6.81 -7.43 -0.25
C CYS A 28 5.60 -8.34 -0.09
N THR A 29 5.03 -8.81 -1.21
CA THR A 29 3.87 -9.68 -1.19
C THR A 29 3.82 -10.56 -2.44
N ARG A 30 2.86 -11.48 -2.49
CA ARG A 30 2.59 -12.27 -3.70
C ARG A 30 1.53 -11.58 -4.54
N ALA A 31 1.72 -11.61 -5.85
CA ALA A 31 0.72 -11.15 -6.80
C ALA A 31 -0.49 -12.10 -6.78
N VAL A 32 -1.67 -11.52 -6.93
CA VAL A 32 -2.89 -12.26 -7.28
C VAL A 32 -3.40 -11.59 -8.54
N VAL A 33 -3.35 -12.32 -9.65
CA VAL A 33 -3.75 -11.82 -10.97
C VAL A 33 -5.21 -12.18 -11.18
N SER A 34 -6.04 -11.20 -11.55
CA SER A 34 -7.47 -11.45 -11.71
C SER A 34 -8.12 -10.46 -12.68
N ALA A 35 -8.91 -11.00 -13.62
CA ALA A 35 -9.78 -10.25 -14.52
C ALA A 35 -10.70 -9.24 -13.83
N ARG A 36 -11.06 -9.45 -12.55
CA ARG A 36 -11.98 -8.56 -11.81
C ARG A 36 -11.36 -7.22 -11.43
N ILE A 37 -10.03 -7.11 -11.47
CA ILE A 37 -9.32 -5.90 -11.06
C ILE A 37 -9.16 -4.99 -12.28
N PRO A 38 -9.64 -3.74 -12.23
CA PRO A 38 -9.48 -2.83 -13.33
C PRO A 38 -8.02 -2.46 -13.54
N ARG A 39 -7.66 -2.16 -14.79
CA ARG A 39 -6.32 -1.71 -15.18
C ARG A 39 -5.93 -0.43 -14.43
N GLY A 40 -4.67 -0.32 -14.04
CA GLY A 40 -4.08 0.85 -13.39
C GLY A 40 -4.30 0.92 -11.88
N VAL A 41 -4.97 -0.07 -11.28
CA VAL A 41 -5.21 -0.15 -9.85
C VAL A 41 -4.71 -1.48 -9.30
N CYS A 42 -4.03 -1.44 -8.17
CA CYS A 42 -3.75 -2.62 -7.37
C CYS A 42 -4.54 -2.57 -6.06
N ILE A 43 -5.08 -3.72 -5.65
CA ILE A 43 -5.80 -3.86 -4.38
C ILE A 43 -4.99 -4.73 -3.42
N VAL A 44 -4.68 -4.16 -2.26
CA VAL A 44 -4.17 -4.87 -1.08
C VAL A 44 -5.30 -4.88 -0.06
N TYR A 45 -5.76 -6.07 0.32
CA TYR A 45 -6.74 -6.20 1.39
C TYR A 45 -6.13 -5.75 2.71
N HIS A 46 -6.91 -5.01 3.50
CA HIS A 46 -6.38 -4.25 4.63
C HIS A 46 -5.87 -5.15 5.76
N VAL A 47 -4.69 -4.79 6.27
CA VAL A 47 -3.97 -5.42 7.39
C VAL A 47 -3.61 -6.91 7.25
N PRO A 48 -2.75 -7.27 6.30
CA PRO A 48 -1.95 -8.50 6.42
C PRO A 48 -0.87 -8.28 7.49
N GLU A 49 -0.73 -9.24 8.40
CA GLU A 49 0.29 -9.20 9.45
C GLU A 49 1.70 -9.29 8.87
N ARG A 50 2.70 -8.75 9.60
CA ARG A 50 4.10 -8.74 9.17
C ARG A 50 4.93 -9.95 9.66
N THR A 51 4.34 -10.85 10.42
CA THR A 51 5.06 -11.91 11.16
C THR A 51 5.30 -13.16 10.32
N VAL A 52 4.45 -13.46 9.34
CA VAL A 52 4.49 -14.72 8.60
C VAL A 52 4.85 -14.49 7.13
N GLY A 53 5.86 -15.22 6.65
CA GLY A 53 6.11 -15.39 5.23
C GLY A 53 6.56 -14.14 4.47
N ILE A 54 7.05 -13.09 5.14
CA ILE A 54 7.53 -11.89 4.46
C ILE A 54 9.03 -12.00 4.13
N PRO A 55 9.42 -11.89 2.85
CA PRO A 55 10.82 -11.92 2.46
C PRO A 55 11.53 -10.59 2.80
N LYS A 56 12.85 -10.60 2.65
CA LYS A 56 13.70 -9.41 2.70
C LYS A 56 13.57 -8.65 1.38
N SER A 57 13.47 -7.34 1.49
CA SER A 57 13.42 -6.44 0.34
C SER A 57 14.82 -6.06 -0.09
N LYS A 58 15.09 -6.14 -1.40
CA LYS A 58 16.35 -5.65 -1.99
C LYS A 58 16.41 -4.12 -1.95
N LEU A 59 15.28 -3.47 -2.26
CA LEU A 59 15.13 -2.00 -2.21
C LEU A 59 15.36 -1.44 -0.81
N ARG A 60 15.05 -2.23 0.23
CA ARG A 60 15.25 -1.84 1.63
C ARG A 60 16.59 -2.33 2.22
N GLY A 61 17.62 -2.49 1.40
CA GLY A 61 18.96 -2.89 1.86
C GLY A 61 19.00 -4.24 2.57
N GLY A 62 18.20 -5.21 2.11
CA GLY A 62 18.14 -6.55 2.71
C GLY A 62 17.35 -6.66 4.00
N ARG A 63 16.62 -5.62 4.41
CA ARG A 63 15.74 -5.67 5.58
C ARG A 63 14.42 -6.37 5.24
N ARG A 64 13.78 -6.99 6.23
CA ARG A 64 12.43 -7.58 6.12
C ARG A 64 11.47 -6.58 5.47
N GLY A 65 10.73 -7.01 4.45
CA GLY A 65 9.69 -6.22 3.78
C GLY A 65 8.71 -5.60 4.77
N GLY A 66 8.11 -4.48 4.39
CA GLY A 66 7.09 -3.79 5.17
C GLY A 66 5.73 -4.46 5.09
N GLY A 67 4.68 -3.72 5.45
CA GLY A 67 3.28 -4.08 5.25
C GLY A 67 2.58 -3.07 4.35
N HIS A 68 1.27 -3.21 4.17
CA HIS A 68 0.48 -2.31 3.33
C HIS A 68 0.60 -0.82 3.73
N ASN A 69 0.70 -0.50 5.03
CA ASN A 69 0.90 0.89 5.50
C ASN A 69 2.33 1.40 5.33
N SER A 70 3.29 0.57 4.91
CA SER A 70 4.67 1.02 4.67
C SER A 70 4.78 1.95 3.46
N VAL A 71 3.82 1.92 2.54
CA VAL A 71 3.75 2.83 1.38
C VAL A 71 2.84 4.03 1.63
N THR A 72 2.20 4.14 2.80
CA THR A 72 1.26 5.23 3.11
C THR A 72 1.89 6.28 4.01
N ARG A 73 1.43 7.53 3.89
CA ARG A 73 1.79 8.64 4.77
C ARG A 73 0.54 9.42 5.19
N ILE A 74 0.58 9.99 6.40
CA ILE A 74 -0.51 10.84 6.90
C ILE A 74 -0.52 12.15 6.11
N HIS A 75 -1.67 12.45 5.50
CA HIS A 75 -1.95 13.73 4.85
C HIS A 75 -3.06 14.46 5.60
N LEU A 76 -2.74 15.64 6.14
CA LEU A 76 -3.70 16.48 6.82
C LEU A 76 -4.41 17.36 5.80
N LYS A 77 -5.75 17.36 5.84
CA LYS A 77 -6.56 18.32 5.10
C LYS A 77 -6.96 19.46 6.04
N PRO A 78 -6.55 20.72 5.79
CA PRO A 78 -6.79 21.85 6.69
C PRO A 78 -8.26 22.05 7.07
N ASN A 79 -9.19 21.70 6.19
CA ASN A 79 -10.62 21.79 6.47
C ASN A 79 -11.06 21.00 7.72
N TYR A 80 -10.34 19.91 8.07
CA TYR A 80 -10.64 19.12 9.27
C TYR A 80 -9.91 19.62 10.53
N LEU A 81 -9.14 20.71 10.42
CA LEU A 81 -8.44 21.34 11.54
C LEU A 81 -9.16 22.59 12.07
N SER A 82 -10.26 23.02 11.42
CA SER A 82 -11.06 24.15 11.92
C SER A 82 -11.64 23.81 13.31
N GLY A 83 -11.78 24.81 14.17
CA GLY A 83 -12.32 24.63 15.52
C GLY A 83 -13.00 25.89 16.03
N GLY A 84 -13.87 25.74 17.03
CA GLY A 84 -14.56 26.87 17.66
C GLY A 84 -15.61 27.55 16.77
N TYR A 85 -16.15 26.84 15.77
CA TYR A 85 -17.09 27.41 14.81
C TYR A 85 -18.36 26.56 14.70
N GLY A 86 -19.27 26.70 15.67
CA GLY A 86 -20.53 25.96 15.72
C GLY A 86 -20.30 24.44 15.74
N GLN A 87 -20.90 23.72 14.79
CA GLN A 87 -20.70 22.27 14.64
C GLN A 87 -19.25 21.87 14.33
N PHE A 88 -18.42 22.80 13.84
CA PHE A 88 -16.99 22.56 13.61
C PHE A 88 -16.18 22.91 14.86
N SER A 89 -16.44 22.16 15.93
CA SER A 89 -15.76 22.29 17.22
C SER A 89 -15.23 20.93 17.64
N TYR A 90 -13.98 20.88 18.11
CA TYR A 90 -13.35 19.63 18.52
C TYR A 90 -14.12 18.97 19.67
N HIS A 91 -14.36 17.67 19.52
CA HIS A 91 -14.73 16.77 20.60
C HIS A 91 -14.17 15.37 20.27
N PHE A 92 -13.86 14.59 21.30
CA PHE A 92 -13.21 13.29 21.11
C PHE A 92 -14.02 12.38 20.18
N ASN A 93 -13.40 11.92 19.09
CA ASN A 93 -14.00 11.15 18.00
C ASN A 93 -15.20 11.80 17.25
N TYR A 94 -15.47 13.09 17.48
CA TYR A 94 -16.52 13.83 16.77
C TYR A 94 -15.98 14.66 15.60
N TRP A 95 -14.94 15.46 15.86
CA TRP A 95 -14.38 16.39 14.88
C TRP A 95 -12.84 16.42 14.96
N GLY A 96 -12.18 16.34 13.80
CA GLY A 96 -10.73 16.37 13.71
C GLY A 96 -10.21 15.78 12.40
N PRO A 97 -8.88 15.78 12.20
CA PRO A 97 -8.26 15.28 10.98
C PRO A 97 -8.50 13.78 10.81
N ILE A 98 -8.81 13.39 9.57
CA ILE A 98 -8.88 11.99 9.14
C ILE A 98 -7.56 11.56 8.50
N ALA A 99 -7.37 10.25 8.35
CA ALA A 99 -6.19 9.64 7.72
C ALA A 99 -6.55 8.99 6.37
N PRO A 100 -6.75 9.76 5.28
CA PRO A 100 -7.01 9.19 3.96
C PRO A 100 -5.75 8.50 3.43
N GLN A 101 -5.93 7.34 2.78
CA GLN A 101 -4.81 6.56 2.24
C GLN A 101 -5.02 6.08 0.79
N ARG A 102 -6.19 6.30 0.19
CA ARG A 102 -6.58 5.71 -1.10
C ARG A 102 -5.94 6.42 -2.30
N ASP A 103 -5.49 7.65 -2.12
CA ASP A 103 -4.75 8.45 -3.10
C ASP A 103 -3.28 8.01 -3.27
N THR A 104 -2.83 7.00 -2.50
CA THR A 104 -1.46 6.51 -2.54
C THR A 104 -1.17 5.82 -3.88
N HIS A 105 -0.11 6.27 -4.55
CA HIS A 105 0.42 5.64 -5.75
C HIS A 105 1.69 4.85 -5.42
N VAL A 106 1.91 3.77 -6.16
CA VAL A 106 3.01 2.82 -5.94
C VAL A 106 3.55 2.32 -7.26
N ILE A 107 4.81 1.91 -7.24
CA ILE A 107 5.47 1.15 -8.29
C ILE A 107 5.46 -0.32 -7.88
N VAL A 108 5.02 -1.19 -8.79
CA VAL A 108 5.01 -2.64 -8.61
C VAL A 108 6.12 -3.25 -9.46
N LYS A 109 6.99 -4.05 -8.84
CA LYS A 109 8.11 -4.72 -9.51
C LYS A 109 8.17 -6.20 -9.12
N ARG A 110 8.38 -7.09 -10.08
CA ARG A 110 8.64 -8.52 -9.80
C ARG A 110 9.99 -8.72 -9.09
N MET A 111 10.05 -9.65 -8.15
CA MET A 111 11.28 -10.02 -7.45
C MET A 111 12.02 -11.15 -8.17
N ASP A 112 13.25 -10.92 -8.61
CA ASP A 112 14.05 -11.98 -9.29
C ASP A 112 14.59 -13.04 -8.32
N LYS A 113 14.89 -12.62 -7.08
CA LYS A 113 15.43 -13.51 -6.04
C LYS A 113 14.75 -13.19 -4.73
N VAL A 114 14.13 -14.20 -4.14
CA VAL A 114 13.41 -14.12 -2.88
C VAL A 114 14.32 -14.70 -1.79
N VAL A 115 14.59 -13.88 -0.77
CA VAL A 115 15.41 -14.26 0.38
C VAL A 115 14.59 -13.99 1.63
N PHE A 116 14.53 -14.95 2.55
CA PHE A 116 13.84 -14.81 3.82
C PHE A 116 14.81 -14.44 4.96
#